data_AF-A0A3D4IPQ7-F1
#
_entry.id   AF-A0A3D4IPQ7-F1
#
_cell.length_a   1.000
_cell.length_b   1.000
_cell.length_c   1.000
_cell.angle_alpha   90.00
_cell.angle_beta   90.00
_cell.angle_gamma   90.00
#
_symmetry.space_group_name_H-M   'P 1'
#
loop_
_entity.id
_entity.type
_entity.pdbx_description
1 polymer ?
#
loop_
_entity_poly.entity_id
_entity_poly.type
_entity_poly.pdbx_seq_one_letter_code
_entity_poly.pdbx_strand_id
1 'polypeptide(L)'
;AEINGITNTSFFAGDIKDLLNDNFLNTHGRPDVIITDPPRAGMHEDVCKMILKAAPKKIVYVSCNPATQARDLKILSEKYEISAIHPVDMFPHTMHVENVVSLTLIDNQ
;
A
#
# COMPACT_ATOMS: atom_id res chain seq x y z
N ALA A 1 3.23 17.81 10.38
CA ALA A 1 2.19 18.61 9.71
C ALA A 1 2.27 20.09 10.09
N GLU A 2 2.43 20.41 11.37
CA GLU A 2 2.48 21.78 11.91
C GLU A 2 3.50 22.71 11.25
N ILE A 3 4.75 22.27 11.05
CA ILE A 3 5.81 23.06 10.38
C ILE A 3 5.38 23.52 8.97
N ASN A 4 4.57 22.71 8.27
CA ASN A 4 4.08 23.00 6.92
C ASN A 4 2.66 23.60 6.91
N GLY A 5 2.05 23.89 8.07
CA GLY A 5 0.69 24.42 8.16
C GLY A 5 -0.41 23.48 7.65
N ILE A 6 -0.16 22.16 7.63
CA ILE A 6 -1.11 21.16 7.13
C ILE A 6 -2.09 20.78 8.26
N THR A 7 -3.40 20.94 8.02
CA THR A 7 -4.46 20.71 9.02
C THR A 7 -5.39 19.54 8.70
N ASN A 8 -5.28 18.96 7.51
CA ASN A 8 -6.15 17.88 7.01
C ASN A 8 -5.49 16.49 7.08
N THR A 9 -4.65 16.27 8.09
CA THR A 9 -3.94 15.00 8.29
C THR A 9 -4.07 14.54 9.73
N SER A 10 -4.32 13.24 9.90
CA SER A 10 -4.32 12.57 11.21
C SER A 10 -3.20 11.54 11.25
N PHE A 11 -2.51 11.43 12.39
CA PHE A 11 -1.41 10.48 12.59
C PHE A 11 -1.79 9.48 13.67
N PHE A 12 -1.51 8.21 13.42
CA PHE A 12 -1.80 7.11 14.33
C PHE A 12 -0.52 6.29 14.52
N ALA A 13 -0.19 5.98 15.78
CA ALA A 13 0.98 5.20 16.14
C ALA A 13 0.54 3.82 16.66
N GLY A 14 1.14 2.76 16.12
CA GLY A 14 0.81 1.37 16.45
C GLY A 14 1.22 0.41 15.35
N ASP A 15 1.04 -0.89 15.59
CA ASP A 15 1.24 -1.90 14.55
C ASP A 15 0.12 -1.78 13.51
N ILE A 16 0.49 -1.76 12.23
CA ILE A 16 -0.47 -1.62 11.13
C ILE A 16 -1.49 -2.76 11.12
N LYS A 17 -1.10 -3.97 11.53
CA LYS A 17 -1.99 -5.13 11.62
C LYS A 17 -3.09 -4.90 12.67
N ASP A 18 -2.77 -4.23 13.76
CA ASP A 18 -3.71 -3.96 14.84
C ASP A 18 -4.52 -2.69 14.58
N LEU A 19 -3.92 -1.69 13.93
CA LEU A 19 -4.56 -0.42 13.60
C LEU A 19 -5.53 -0.54 12.42
N LEU A 20 -5.14 -1.19 11.32
CA LEU A 20 -5.96 -1.32 10.13
C LEU A 20 -6.96 -2.47 10.29
N ASN A 21 -7.98 -2.25 11.11
CA ASN A 21 -9.04 -3.21 11.41
C ASN A 21 -10.44 -2.65 11.08
N ASP A 22 -11.47 -3.44 11.30
CA ASP A 22 -12.86 -3.04 11.02
C ASP A 22 -13.32 -1.82 11.82
N ASN A 23 -12.90 -1.71 13.08
CA ASN A 23 -13.23 -0.57 13.91
C ASN A 23 -12.61 0.72 13.34
N PHE A 24 -11.38 0.65 12.85
CA PHE A 24 -10.71 1.77 12.22
C PHE A 24 -11.43 2.20 10.94
N LEU A 25 -11.81 1.25 10.08
CA LEU A 25 -12.57 1.52 8.84
C LEU A 25 -13.97 2.07 9.13
N ASN A 26 -14.64 1.61 10.20
CA ASN A 26 -15.95 2.12 10.58
C ASN A 26 -15.88 3.54 11.17
N THR A 27 -14.80 3.84 11.90
CA THR A 27 -14.61 5.14 12.56
C THR A 27 -14.13 6.21 11.58
N HIS A 28 -13.21 5.85 10.69
CA HIS A 28 -12.54 6.81 9.79
C HIS A 28 -12.99 6.68 8.33
N GLY A 29 -13.90 5.75 8.03
CA GLY A 29 -14.36 5.46 6.68
C GLY A 29 -13.40 4.56 5.90
N ARG A 30 -13.81 4.25 4.66
CA ARG A 30 -12.98 3.49 3.71
C ARG A 30 -12.17 4.48 2.85
N PRO A 31 -10.87 4.25 2.67
CA PRO A 31 -10.05 5.12 1.84
C PRO A 31 -10.40 4.91 0.35
N ASP A 32 -10.39 5.99 -0.44
CA ASP A 32 -10.40 5.89 -1.91
C ASP A 32 -9.04 5.43 -2.45
N VAL A 33 -7.94 5.79 -1.77
CA VAL A 33 -6.55 5.51 -2.18
C VAL A 33 -5.73 5.06 -0.98
N ILE A 34 -4.90 4.03 -1.16
CA ILE A 34 -3.85 3.63 -0.20
C ILE A 34 -2.48 3.83 -0.84
N ILE A 35 -1.55 4.42 -0.08
CA ILE A 35 -0.14 4.49 -0.43
C ILE A 35 0.62 3.71 0.64
N THR A 36 1.45 2.75 0.25
CA THR A 36 2.20 1.91 1.18
C THR A 36 3.65 1.74 0.74
N ASP A 37 4.55 1.80 1.72
CA ASP A 37 6.00 1.62 1.60
C ASP A 37 6.47 0.74 2.78
N PRO A 38 6.34 -0.59 2.67
CA PRO A 38 6.61 -1.52 3.76
C PRO A 38 8.12 -1.78 3.87
N PRO A 39 8.57 -2.42 4.97
CA PRO A 39 9.95 -2.88 5.06
C PRO A 39 10.29 -3.90 3.95
N ARG A 40 11.59 -4.20 3.79
CA ARG A 40 12.12 -5.14 2.77
C ARG A 40 11.45 -6.53 2.77
N ALA A 41 10.86 -6.94 3.88
CA ALA A 41 10.09 -8.18 4.02
C ALA A 41 8.71 -8.16 3.30
N GLY A 42 8.29 -7.00 2.80
CA GLY A 42 6.96 -6.75 2.26
C GLY A 42 5.91 -6.52 3.36
N MET A 43 4.64 -6.56 2.98
CA MET A 43 3.51 -6.49 3.91
C MET A 43 3.25 -7.85 4.56
N HIS A 44 2.74 -7.82 5.79
CA HIS A 44 2.18 -9.03 6.41
C HIS A 44 0.89 -9.44 5.67
N GLU A 45 0.64 -10.75 5.53
CA GLU A 45 -0.52 -11.27 4.78
C GLU A 45 -1.86 -10.70 5.30
N ASP A 46 -2.00 -10.58 6.62
CA ASP A 46 -3.17 -9.96 7.25
C ASP A 46 -3.42 -8.51 6.79
N VAL A 47 -2.35 -7.74 6.53
CA VAL A 47 -2.47 -6.36 6.02
C VAL A 47 -3.01 -6.39 4.59
N CYS A 48 -2.50 -7.27 3.73
CA CYS A 48 -3.02 -7.45 2.37
C CYS A 48 -4.51 -7.82 2.39
N LYS A 49 -4.92 -8.75 3.27
CA LYS A 49 -6.33 -9.13 3.45
C LYS A 49 -7.19 -7.96 3.92
N MET A 50 -6.68 -7.13 4.82
CA MET A 50 -7.40 -5.93 5.27
C MET A 50 -7.51 -4.88 4.16
N ILE A 51 -6.50 -4.72 3.30
CA ILE A 51 -6.58 -3.86 2.12
C ILE A 51 -7.64 -4.40 1.12
N LEU A 52 -7.70 -5.71 0.88
CA LEU A 52 -8.74 -6.34 0.06
C LEU A 52 -10.15 -6.13 0.63
N LYS A 53 -10.29 -6.03 1.95
CA LYS A 53 -11.55 -5.74 2.64
C LYS A 53 -11.93 -4.27 2.55
N ALA A 54 -10.96 -3.37 2.77
CA ALA A 54 -11.15 -1.92 2.64
C ALA A 54 -11.53 -1.53 1.20
N ALA A 55 -11.00 -2.26 0.22
CA ALA A 55 -11.28 -2.12 -1.21
C ALA A 55 -11.17 -0.66 -1.72
N PRO A 56 -10.06 0.07 -1.46
CA PRO A 56 -9.81 1.35 -2.12
C PRO A 56 -9.84 1.20 -3.64
N LYS A 57 -10.20 2.28 -4.36
CA LYS A 57 -10.18 2.28 -5.83
C LYS A 57 -8.76 2.17 -6.38
N LYS A 58 -7.76 2.67 -5.64
CA LYS A 58 -6.36 2.70 -6.06
C LYS A 58 -5.41 2.34 -4.93
N ILE A 59 -4.35 1.59 -5.25
CA ILE A 59 -3.22 1.34 -4.34
C ILE A 59 -1.93 1.76 -5.05
N VAL A 60 -1.09 2.54 -4.38
CA VAL A 60 0.28 2.85 -4.81
C VAL A 60 1.23 2.11 -3.87
N TYR A 61 1.98 1.16 -4.42
CA TYR A 61 2.85 0.29 -3.66
C TYR A 61 4.31 0.55 -4.00
N VAL A 62 5.04 1.16 -3.07
CA VAL A 62 6.48 1.40 -3.16
C VAL A 62 7.21 0.22 -2.52
N SER A 63 8.31 -0.24 -3.11
CA SER A 63 9.10 -1.32 -2.53
C SER A 63 10.55 -1.28 -3.00
N CYS A 64 11.47 -1.47 -2.05
CA CYS A 64 12.90 -1.70 -2.28
C CYS A 64 13.24 -3.17 -2.62
N ASN A 65 12.23 -4.06 -2.65
CA ASN A 65 12.40 -5.49 -2.91
C ASN A 65 11.29 -6.02 -3.86
N PRO A 66 11.59 -6.14 -5.17
CA PRO A 66 10.62 -6.63 -6.15
C PRO A 66 10.09 -8.04 -5.86
N ALA A 67 10.86 -8.90 -5.18
CA ALA A 67 10.45 -10.28 -4.92
C ALA A 67 9.31 -10.36 -3.88
N THR A 68 9.43 -9.65 -2.76
CA THR A 68 8.36 -9.59 -1.75
C THR A 68 7.19 -8.73 -2.26
N GLN A 69 7.46 -7.71 -3.07
CA GLN A 69 6.42 -6.96 -3.77
C GLN A 69 5.56 -7.90 -4.63
N ALA A 70 6.17 -8.74 -5.46
CA ALA A 70 5.44 -9.70 -6.30
C ALA A 70 4.59 -10.70 -5.50
N ARG A 71 5.07 -11.17 -4.34
CA ARG A 71 4.29 -12.01 -3.42
C ARG A 71 3.03 -11.29 -2.95
N ASP A 72 3.16 -10.04 -2.50
CA ASP A 72 2.03 -9.29 -1.95
C ASP A 72 1.04 -8.91 -3.07
N LEU A 73 1.55 -8.53 -4.24
CA LEU A 73 0.75 -8.29 -5.44
C LEU A 73 -0.04 -9.53 -5.86
N LYS A 74 0.49 -10.74 -5.65
CA LYS A 74 -0.24 -11.97 -5.93
C LYS A 74 -1.48 -12.11 -5.04
N ILE A 75 -1.40 -11.71 -3.77
CA ILE A 75 -2.55 -11.69 -2.87
C ILE A 75 -3.52 -10.60 -3.31
N LEU A 76 -3.03 -9.39 -3.56
CA LEU A 76 -3.87 -8.25 -3.99
C LEU A 76 -4.55 -8.50 -5.35
N SER A 77 -3.99 -9.37 -6.20
CA SER A 77 -4.58 -9.73 -7.49
C SER A 77 -5.96 -10.39 -7.42
N GLU A 78 -6.42 -10.77 -6.21
CA GLU A 78 -7.80 -11.20 -5.98
C GLU A 78 -8.85 -10.15 -6.38
N LYS A 79 -8.53 -8.87 -6.27
CA LYS A 79 -9.46 -7.76 -6.59
C LYS A 79 -8.84 -6.64 -7.42
N TYR A 80 -7.54 -6.68 -7.64
CA TYR A 80 -6.81 -5.57 -8.25
C TYR A 80 -6.06 -6.03 -9.48
N GLU A 81 -5.96 -5.14 -10.46
CA GLU A 81 -5.08 -5.28 -11.60
C GLU A 81 -3.92 -4.28 -11.52
N ILE A 82 -2.80 -4.63 -12.13
CA ILE A 82 -1.64 -3.74 -12.24
C ILE A 82 -1.91 -2.74 -13.36
N SER A 83 -2.01 -1.46 -13.00
CA SER A 83 -2.20 -0.37 -13.96
C SER A 83 -0.88 0.24 -14.45
N ALA A 84 0.15 0.23 -13.61
CA ALA A 84 1.49 0.71 -13.99
C ALA A 84 2.57 0.11 -13.09
N ILE A 85 3.79 0.01 -13.63
CA ILE A 85 5.01 -0.35 -12.91
C ILE A 85 6.10 0.65 -13.31
N HIS A 86 6.82 1.20 -12.33
CA HIS A 86 7.89 2.15 -12.56
C HIS A 86 9.07 1.89 -11.61
N PRO A 87 10.15 1.24 -12.10
CA PRO A 87 11.40 1.12 -11.38
C PRO A 87 12.08 2.49 -11.27
N VAL A 88 12.70 2.76 -10.13
CA VAL A 88 13.45 3.98 -9.81
C VAL A 88 14.83 3.59 -9.30
N ASP A 89 15.87 4.15 -9.93
CA ASP A 89 17.25 4.00 -9.46
C ASP A 89 17.54 5.01 -8.34
N MET A 90 17.12 4.67 -7.13
CA MET A 90 17.45 5.42 -5.91
C MET A 90 18.90 5.22 -5.46
N PHE A 91 19.54 4.13 -5.89
CA PHE A 91 20.87 3.71 -5.41
C PHE A 91 21.77 3.31 -6.58
N PRO A 92 22.25 4.28 -7.39
CA PRO A 92 23.10 4.00 -8.53
C PRO A 92 24.35 3.20 -8.13
N HIS A 93 24.78 2.33 -9.04
CA HIS A 93 25.94 1.44 -8.84
C HIS A 93 25.74 0.38 -7.73
N THR A 94 24.50 0.10 -7.32
CA THR A 94 24.17 -1.01 -6.43
C THR A 94 23.23 -2.01 -7.11
N MET A 95 22.96 -3.13 -6.43
CA MET A 95 21.95 -4.09 -6.88
C MET A 95 20.52 -3.74 -6.43
N HIS A 96 20.36 -2.64 -5.68
CA HIS A 96 19.06 -2.23 -5.16
C HIS A 96 18.24 -1.55 -6.26
N VAL A 97 16.95 -1.90 -6.31
CA VAL A 97 15.97 -1.26 -7.20
C VAL A 97 14.76 -0.91 -6.35
N GLU A 98 14.41 0.37 -6.33
CA GLU A 98 13.14 0.82 -5.81
C GLU A 98 12.09 0.66 -6.92
N ASN A 99 10.91 0.17 -6.61
CA ASN A 99 9.86 -0.04 -7.62
C ASN A 99 8.51 0.43 -7.12
N VAL A 100 7.84 1.25 -7.92
CA VAL A 100 6.48 1.73 -7.65
C VAL A 100 5.50 0.99 -8.54
N VAL A 101 4.49 0.37 -7.92
CA VAL A 101 3.39 -0.30 -8.63
C VAL A 101 2.09 0.40 -8.32
N SER A 102 1.34 0.74 -9.36
CA SER A 102 -0.03 1.26 -9.26
C SER A 102 -1.01 0.12 -9.51
N LEU A 103 -1.94 -0.08 -8.59
CA LEU A 103 -3.02 -1.04 -8.69
C LEU A 103 -4.37 -0.34 -8.77
N THR A 104 -5.27 -0.87 -9.58
CA THR A 104 -6.66 -0.37 -9.71
C THR A 104 -7.61 -1.50 -9.35
N LEU A 105 -8.68 -1.17 -8.62
CA LEU A 105 -9.73 -2.12 -8.28
C LEU A 105 -10.43 -2.58 -9.57
N ILE A 106 -10.63 -3.89 -9.73
CA ILE A 106 -11.33 -4.44 -10.89
C ILE A 106 -12.82 -4.21 -10.69
N ASP A 107 -13.41 -3.36 -11.53
CA ASP A 107 -14.85 -3.15 -11.59
C ASP A 107 -15.51 -4.30 -12.37
N ASN A 108 -16.09 -5.26 -11.64
CA ASN A 108 -16.97 -6.27 -12.23
C ASN A 108 -18.34 -5.61 -12.50
N GLN A 109 -18.48 -4.90 -13.63
CA GLN A 109 -19.79 -4.60 -14.19
C GLN A 109 -20.44 -5.85 -14.79
#